data_AF-A0A7C6F0G5-F1
#
_entry.id   AF-A0A7C6F0G5-F1
#
_cell.length_a   1.000
_cell.length_b   1.000
_cell.length_c   1.000
_cell.angle_alpha   90.00
_cell.angle_beta   90.00
_cell.angle_gamma   90.00
#
_symmetry.space_group_name_H-M   'P 1'
#
loop_
_entity.id
_entity.type
_entity.pdbx_description
1 polymer ?
#
loop_
_entity_poly.entity_id
_entity_poly.type
_entity_poly.pdbx_seq_one_letter_code
_entity_poly.pdbx_strand_id
1 'polypeptide(L)' 'EPEKWIQFGWATGALATTMLTDYAQPADEEQVWSIWKGNARVKR' A
#
# COMPACT_ATOMS: atom_id res chain seq x y z
N GLU A 1 -6.77 -14.63 8.58
CA GLU A 1 -6.30 -14.19 9.91
C GLU A 1 -6.58 -12.70 10.07
N PRO A 2 -7.12 -12.26 11.22
CA PRO A 2 -7.50 -10.86 11.46
C PRO A 2 -6.34 -9.86 11.30
N GLU A 3 -5.11 -10.30 11.57
CA GLU A 3 -3.92 -9.46 11.47
C GLU A 3 -3.67 -8.92 10.06
N LYS A 4 -3.99 -9.70 9.02
CA LYS A 4 -3.88 -9.24 7.63
C LYS A 4 -4.76 -8.04 7.34
N TRP A 5 -5.90 -7.90 8.00
CA TRP A 5 -6.85 -6.81 7.75
C TRP A 5 -6.26 -5.48 8.21
N ILE A 6 -5.55 -5.49 9.34
CA ILE A 6 -4.88 -4.31 9.89
C ILE A 6 -3.69 -3.91 9.02
N GLN A 7 -2.90 -4.87 8.57
CA GLN A 7 -1.75 -4.63 7.67
C GLN A 7 -2.19 -4.02 6.34
N PHE A 8 -3.26 -4.57 5.76
CA PHE A 8 -3.82 -4.08 4.50
C PHE A 8 -4.42 -2.68 4.65
N GLY A 9 -5.14 -2.41 5.74
CA GLY A 9 -5.70 -1.09 6.03
C GLY A 9 -4.62 -0.03 6.21
N TRP A 10 -3.57 -0.33 6.98
CA TRP A 10 -2.44 0.59 7.18
C TRP A 10 -1.70 0.90 5.87
N ALA A 11 -1.39 -0.14 5.08
CA ALA A 11 -0.68 0.03 3.82
C ALA A 11 -1.51 0.78 2.76
N THR A 12 -2.83 0.56 2.73
CA THR A 12 -3.74 1.30 1.84
C THR A 12 -3.85 2.78 2.25
N GLY A 13 -3.89 3.07 3.56
CA GLY A 13 -3.88 4.45 4.04
C GLY A 13 -2.57 5.18 3.72
N ALA A 14 -1.44 4.48 3.84
CA ALA A 14 -0.14 4.99 3.42
C ALA A 14 -0.10 5.24 1.91
N LEU A 15 -0.63 4.32 1.09
CA LEU A 15 -0.76 4.49 -0.36
C LEU A 15 -1.56 5.75 -0.70
N ALA A 16 -2.76 5.90 -0.13
CA ALA A 16 -3.65 7.03 -0.37
C ALA A 16 -3.01 8.38 -0.03
N THR A 17 -2.25 8.46 1.06
CA THR A 17 -1.55 9.71 1.46
C THR A 17 -0.37 10.04 0.54
N THR A 18 0.29 9.03 -0.02
CA THR A 18 1.44 9.23 -0.91
C THR A 18 1.08 9.50 -2.36
N MET A 19 -0.19 9.29 -2.74
CA MET A 19 -0.67 9.55 -4.08
C MET A 19 -1.03 11.02 -4.24
N LEU A 20 -0.49 11.64 -5.29
CA LEU A 20 -0.79 13.02 -5.67
C LEU A 20 -2.20 13.16 -6.27
N THR A 21 -2.77 12.05 -6.73
CA THR A 21 -4.07 11.98 -7.39
C THR A 21 -5.05 11.22 -6.51
N ASP A 22 -6.22 11.83 -6.30
CA ASP A 22 -7.27 11.36 -5.38
C ASP A 22 -7.99 10.09 -5.88
N TYR A 23 -7.66 9.64 -7.09
CA TYR A 23 -8.17 8.40 -7.68
C TYR A 23 -7.51 7.15 -7.13
N ALA A 24 -6.48 7.31 -6.29
CA ALA A 24 -5.73 6.25 -5.67
C ALA A 24 -5.56 5.05 -6.61
N GLN A 25 -5.01 5.23 -7.83
CA GLN A 25 -4.90 4.14 -8.82
C GLN A 25 -3.99 3.05 -8.26
N PRO A 26 -4.49 1.98 -7.60
CA PRO A 26 -3.62 0.95 -7.08
C PRO A 26 -3.12 0.24 -8.33
N ALA A 27 -1.83 0.37 -8.65
CA ALA A 27 -1.31 -0.27 -9.85
C ALA A 27 -1.47 -1.80 -9.76
N ASP A 28 -1.51 -2.35 -8.53
CA ASP A 28 -1.99 -3.70 -8.18
C ASP A 28 -1.97 -3.90 -6.64
N GLU A 29 -2.65 -4.92 -6.09
CA GLU A 29 -2.55 -5.32 -4.67
C GLU A 29 -1.09 -5.55 -4.23
N GLU A 30 -0.22 -5.95 -5.16
CA GLU A 30 1.21 -6.14 -4.93
C GLU A 30 1.88 -4.85 -4.42
N GLN A 31 1.38 -3.69 -4.82
CA GLN A 31 1.88 -2.39 -4.37
C GLN A 31 1.51 -2.11 -2.90
N VAL A 32 0.32 -2.52 -2.45
CA VAL A 32 -0.09 -2.40 -1.04
C VAL A 32 0.81 -3.29 -0.17
N TRP A 33 1.08 -4.51 -0.64
CA TRP A 33 1.98 -5.42 0.07
C TRP A 33 3.45 -4.99 0.01
N SER A 34 3.89 -4.31 -1.05
CA SER A 34 5.24 -3.75 -1.11
C SER A 34 5.42 -2.58 -0.13
N ILE A 35 4.38 -1.78 0.10
CA ILE A 35 4.37 -0.73 1.13
C ILE A 35 4.53 -1.34 2.53
N TRP A 36 3.75 -2.39 2.83
CA TRP A 36 3.89 -3.11 4.10
C TRP A 36 5.29 -3.71 4.27
N LYS A 37 5.89 -4.23 3.19
CA LYS A 37 7.24 -4.79 3.18
C LYS A 37 8.36 -3.73 3.15
N GLY A 38 8.04 -2.43 3.12
CA GLY A 38 9.03 -1.34 3.09
C GLY A 38 9.64 -1.05 1.71
N ASN A 39 9.14 -1.67 0.64
CA ASN A 39 9.61 -1.54 -0.74
C ASN A 39 8.68 -0.64 -1.59
N ALA A 40 8.00 0.32 -0.97
CA ALA A 40 7.01 1.19 -1.61
C ALA A 40 7.52 1.98 -2.82
N ARG A 41 8.83 2.24 -2.90
CA ARG A 41 9.44 3.17 -3.87
C ARG A 41 10.53 2.57 -4.75
N VAL A 42 11.14 1.47 -4.34
CA VAL A 42 12.24 0.79 -5.07
C VAL A 42 12.14 -0.71 -4.81
N LYS A 43 11.92 -1.51 -5.85
CA LYS A 43 12.23 -2.95 -5.82
C LYS A 43 13.75 -3.08 -5.93
N ARG A 44 14.41 -3.62 -4.91
CA ARG A 44 15.80 -4.10 -5.02
C ARG A 44 15.78 -5.58 -5.34
#